data_AF-A0A4P9ZQH1-F1
#
_entry.id   AF-A0A4P9ZQH1-F1
#
_cell.length_a   1.000
_cell.length_b   1.000
_cell.length_c   1.000
_cell.angle_alpha   90.00
_cell.angle_beta   90.00
_cell.angle_gamma   90.00
#
_symmetry.space_group_name_H-M   'P 1'
#
loop_
_entity.id
_entity.type
_entity.pdbx_description
1 polymer ?
#
loop_
_entity_poly.entity_id
_entity_poly.type
_entity_poly.pdbx_seq_one_letter_code
_entity_poly.pdbx_strand_id
1 'polypeptide(L)'
;MGKSRLLLEQGILENPAQRIPRILSLKTYIAPRTQDILGIKKAIQQAKYRGNTRAFQTLPRHLRRRVASHNVKRIPLRLRERARKEMDKVGQVPKKRLSRHKRRRPGCIADEYKRRQQEKRWLETHIWHTKRMKMAERWGCMIAEHPNEHNIKASYRASKYMVLATDVSYYACLELSGTLADLAAILAQLTDPTVDLPCYHPHYTKGHHQCTPIVYHPNAYPFKCIGPVTMLWRPTLSNKSPARTLWLLVHPALIREVTQVLTEARASRP
;
A
#
# COMPACT_ATOMS: atom_id res chain seq x y z
N MET A 1 11.74 4.91 -38.89
CA MET A 1 12.58 5.10 -40.10
C MET A 1 12.03 4.21 -41.21
N GLY A 2 11.61 4.80 -42.32
CA GLY A 2 11.47 4.11 -43.62
C GLY A 2 10.10 3.53 -43.98
N LYS A 3 9.23 4.35 -44.61
CA LYS A 3 8.39 4.03 -45.80
C LYS A 3 7.14 4.92 -45.98
N SER A 4 6.83 5.83 -45.05
CA SER A 4 5.66 6.72 -45.16
C SER A 4 5.96 8.12 -45.75
N ARG A 5 7.18 8.37 -46.24
CA ARG A 5 7.65 9.72 -46.64
C ARG A 5 7.95 9.88 -48.15
N LEU A 6 7.59 8.91 -48.99
CA LEU A 6 7.94 8.91 -50.43
C LEU A 6 6.72 8.86 -51.37
N LEU A 7 5.59 9.46 -50.97
CA LEU A 7 4.46 9.69 -51.88
C LEU A 7 3.91 11.11 -51.67
N LEU A 8 4.82 12.09 -51.62
CA LEU A 8 4.49 13.52 -51.56
C LEU A 8 4.95 14.27 -52.82
N GLU A 9 5.24 13.55 -53.90
CA GLU A 9 5.52 14.13 -55.21
C GLU A 9 4.62 13.46 -56.25
N GLN A 10 3.49 14.09 -56.51
CA GLN A 10 2.80 14.20 -57.80
C GLN A 10 1.47 14.88 -57.49
N GLY A 11 1.43 16.18 -57.80
CA GLY A 11 0.27 17.02 -57.54
C GLY A 11 -0.91 16.58 -58.40
N ILE A 12 -2.01 16.21 -57.75
CA ILE A 12 -3.36 16.36 -58.28
C ILE A 12 -4.26 16.71 -57.09
N LEU A 13 -4.71 17.97 -57.02
CA LEU A 13 -5.82 18.38 -56.19
C LEU A 13 -7.10 17.76 -56.78
N GLU A 14 -7.30 16.48 -56.49
CA GLU A 14 -8.43 15.71 -57.01
C GLU A 14 -9.65 15.94 -56.12
N ASN A 15 -10.71 16.45 -56.75
CA ASN A 15 -11.98 16.79 -56.13
C ASN A 15 -12.55 15.57 -55.37
N PRO A 16 -12.89 15.67 -54.06
CA PRO A 16 -13.31 14.51 -53.26
C PRO A 16 -14.57 13.80 -53.78
N ALA A 17 -15.35 14.47 -54.65
CA ALA A 17 -16.49 13.88 -55.35
C ALA A 17 -16.10 12.90 -56.49
N GLN A 18 -14.91 13.01 -57.07
CA GLN A 18 -14.41 12.12 -58.13
C GLN A 18 -13.85 10.78 -57.60
N ARG A 19 -13.66 10.67 -56.28
CA ARG A 19 -13.15 9.46 -55.62
C ARG A 19 -14.22 8.44 -55.23
N ILE A 20 -15.48 8.65 -55.61
CA ILE A 20 -16.53 7.67 -55.34
C ILE A 20 -16.53 6.66 -56.50
N PRO A 21 -16.02 5.43 -56.30
CA PRO A 21 -16.05 4.43 -57.36
C PRO A 21 -17.50 4.16 -57.75
N ARG A 22 -17.80 4.23 -59.06
CA ARG A 22 -19.15 3.94 -59.60
C ARG A 22 -19.59 2.50 -59.32
N ILE A 23 -18.63 1.60 -59.12
CA ILE A 23 -18.84 0.18 -58.81
C ILE A 23 -18.11 -0.14 -57.51
N LEU A 24 -18.87 -0.52 -56.49
CA LEU A 24 -18.35 -0.86 -55.17
C LEU A 24 -18.24 -2.38 -55.00
N SER A 25 -17.01 -2.89 -54.82
CA SER A 25 -16.83 -4.29 -54.43
C SER A 25 -17.30 -4.51 -53.00
N LEU A 26 -18.47 -5.14 -52.84
CA LEU A 26 -19.10 -5.38 -51.54
C LEU A 26 -18.18 -6.13 -50.57
N LYS A 27 -17.48 -7.16 -51.04
CA LYS A 27 -16.58 -7.97 -50.19
C LYS A 27 -15.46 -7.12 -49.60
N THR A 28 -14.81 -6.32 -50.43
CA THR A 28 -13.70 -5.45 -50.01
C THR A 28 -14.17 -4.32 -49.11
N TYR A 29 -15.39 -3.82 -49.33
CA TYR A 29 -15.98 -2.74 -48.53
C TYR A 29 -16.50 -3.20 -47.15
N ILE A 30 -17.06 -4.41 -47.08
CA ILE A 30 -17.64 -5.00 -45.87
C ILE A 30 -16.56 -5.57 -44.94
N ALA A 31 -15.48 -6.15 -45.49
CA ALA A 31 -14.39 -6.74 -44.72
C ALA A 31 -13.86 -5.85 -43.58
N PRO A 32 -13.44 -4.58 -43.80
CA PRO A 32 -13.00 -3.71 -42.72
C PRO A 32 -14.14 -3.33 -41.76
N ARG A 33 -15.35 -3.06 -42.29
CA ARG A 33 -16.53 -2.65 -41.50
C ARG A 33 -17.11 -3.74 -40.61
N THR A 34 -16.79 -5.01 -40.89
CA THR A 34 -17.29 -6.15 -40.11
C THR A 34 -16.80 -6.05 -38.67
N GLN A 35 -15.54 -5.64 -38.44
CA GLN A 35 -15.01 -5.45 -37.09
C GLN A 35 -15.73 -4.33 -36.35
N ASP A 36 -16.02 -3.22 -37.03
CA ASP A 36 -16.75 -2.08 -36.46
C ASP A 36 -18.19 -2.47 -36.09
N ILE A 37 -18.90 -3.14 -37.01
CA ILE A 37 -20.28 -3.63 -36.78
C ILE A 37 -20.31 -4.61 -35.60
N LEU A 38 -19.34 -5.52 -35.50
CA LEU A 38 -19.23 -6.45 -34.38
C LEU A 38 -18.92 -5.71 -33.07
N GLY A 39 -18.05 -4.69 -33.11
CA GLY A 39 -17.75 -3.82 -31.98
C GLY A 39 -18.99 -3.10 -31.46
N ILE A 40 -19.76 -2.48 -32.37
CA ILE A 40 -21.02 -1.79 -32.04
C ILE A 40 -22.04 -2.78 -31.47
N LYS A 41 -22.23 -3.94 -32.11
CA LYS A 41 -23.15 -4.97 -31.63
C LYS A 41 -22.81 -5.42 -30.21
N LYS A 42 -21.51 -5.65 -29.93
CA LYS A 42 -21.02 -6.02 -28.60
C LYS A 42 -21.24 -4.91 -27.57
N ALA A 43 -21.00 -3.65 -27.94
CA ALA A 43 -21.26 -2.49 -27.07
C ALA A 43 -22.75 -2.35 -26.73
N ILE A 44 -23.64 -2.50 -27.72
CA ILE A 44 -25.10 -2.47 -27.51
C ILE A 44 -25.53 -3.60 -26.58
N GLN A 45 -25.05 -4.83 -26.79
CA GLN A 45 -25.35 -5.95 -25.90
C GLN A 45 -24.90 -5.66 -24.47
N GLN A 46 -23.66 -5.20 -24.27
CA GLN A 46 -23.15 -4.81 -22.95
C GLN A 46 -23.97 -3.69 -22.29
N ALA A 47 -24.42 -2.69 -23.07
CA ALA A 47 -25.28 -1.62 -22.58
C ALA A 47 -26.65 -2.15 -22.14
N LYS A 48 -27.26 -3.07 -22.90
CA LYS A 48 -28.51 -3.75 -22.52
C LYS A 48 -28.35 -4.55 -21.22
N TYR A 49 -27.26 -5.29 -21.06
CA TYR A 49 -26.97 -6.00 -19.81
C TYR A 49 -26.86 -5.03 -18.61
N ARG A 50 -26.23 -3.86 -18.78
CA ARG A 50 -26.19 -2.81 -17.72
C ARG A 50 -27.57 -2.22 -17.41
N GLY A 51 -28.47 -2.21 -18.38
CA GLY A 51 -29.87 -1.82 -18.20
C GLY A 51 -30.65 -2.78 -17.31
N ASN A 52 -30.44 -4.09 -17.48
CA ASN A 52 -31.18 -5.13 -16.73
C ASN A 52 -30.60 -5.45 -15.35
N THR A 53 -29.37 -5.02 -15.06
CA THR A 53 -28.79 -5.14 -13.70
C THR A 53 -29.31 -4.05 -12.77
N ARG A 54 -29.52 -4.37 -11.49
CA ARG A 54 -29.88 -3.37 -10.47
C ARG A 54 -28.83 -2.26 -10.40
N ALA A 55 -29.24 -1.05 -10.05
CA ALA A 55 -28.37 0.13 -10.04
C ALA A 55 -27.05 -0.09 -9.26
N PHE A 56 -27.09 -0.80 -8.14
CA PHE A 56 -25.89 -1.08 -7.33
C PHE A 56 -24.97 -2.16 -7.91
N GLN A 57 -25.46 -3.00 -8.83
CA GLN A 57 -24.66 -4.02 -9.52
C GLN A 57 -23.87 -3.44 -10.69
N THR A 58 -24.28 -2.30 -11.25
CA THR A 58 -23.54 -1.60 -12.31
C THR A 58 -22.14 -1.14 -11.86
N LEU A 59 -21.92 -0.98 -10.56
CA LEU A 59 -20.63 -0.58 -10.00
C LEU A 59 -19.55 -1.67 -10.16
N PRO A 60 -18.27 -1.31 -10.36
CA PRO A 60 -17.15 -2.24 -10.24
C PRO A 60 -17.15 -3.01 -8.92
N ARG A 61 -16.71 -4.27 -8.92
CA ARG A 61 -16.80 -5.17 -7.76
C ARG A 61 -16.21 -4.55 -6.47
N HIS A 62 -15.04 -3.90 -6.55
CA HIS A 62 -14.36 -3.27 -5.40
C HIS A 62 -15.08 -2.01 -4.86
N LEU A 63 -16.01 -1.42 -5.62
CA LEU A 63 -16.84 -0.30 -5.16
C LEU A 63 -18.20 -0.74 -4.59
N ARG A 64 -18.61 -1.99 -4.82
CA ARG A 64 -19.91 -2.50 -4.39
C ARG A 64 -19.96 -2.61 -2.86
N ARG A 65 -21.08 -2.20 -2.28
CA ARG A 65 -21.35 -2.30 -0.83
C ARG A 65 -22.56 -3.17 -0.59
N ARG A 66 -22.47 -4.14 0.32
CA ARG A 66 -23.58 -5.07 0.63
C ARG A 66 -24.84 -4.34 1.12
N VAL A 67 -24.67 -3.25 1.87
CA VAL A 67 -25.77 -2.45 2.46
C VAL A 67 -26.50 -1.60 1.41
N ALA A 68 -25.99 -1.49 0.18
CA ALA A 68 -26.61 -0.68 -0.88
C ALA A 68 -28.02 -1.12 -1.26
N SER A 69 -28.38 -2.40 -1.04
CA SER A 69 -29.73 -2.90 -1.29
C SER A 69 -30.79 -2.33 -0.34
N HIS A 70 -30.39 -1.89 0.85
CA HIS A 70 -31.28 -1.35 1.88
C HIS A 70 -31.08 0.14 2.11
N ASN A 71 -29.90 0.69 1.80
CA ASN A 71 -29.60 2.10 1.98
C ASN A 71 -29.03 2.71 0.69
N VAL A 72 -29.88 3.45 -0.01
CA VAL A 72 -29.55 4.18 -1.25
C VAL A 72 -28.39 5.15 -1.07
N LYS A 73 -28.12 5.67 0.14
CA LYS A 73 -27.01 6.62 0.35
C LYS A 73 -25.63 5.98 0.18
N ARG A 74 -25.52 4.64 0.15
CA ARG A 74 -24.26 3.89 -0.01
C ARG A 74 -23.78 3.72 -1.45
N ILE A 75 -24.54 4.23 -2.43
CA ILE A 75 -24.12 4.30 -3.84
C ILE A 75 -23.85 5.75 -4.28
N PRO A 76 -23.09 5.97 -5.37
CA PRO A 76 -22.81 7.30 -5.92
C PRO A 76 -24.08 8.07 -6.27
N LEU A 77 -24.04 9.40 -6.15
CA LEU A 77 -25.19 10.30 -6.31
C LEU A 77 -25.95 10.04 -7.61
N ARG A 78 -25.24 9.94 -8.74
CA ARG A 78 -25.80 9.69 -10.08
C ARG A 78 -26.65 8.42 -10.22
N LEU A 79 -26.47 7.43 -9.35
CA LEU A 79 -27.23 6.18 -9.38
C LEU A 79 -28.33 6.13 -8.31
N ARG A 80 -28.41 7.12 -7.41
CA ARG A 80 -29.34 7.12 -6.27
C ARG A 80 -30.79 7.20 -6.70
N GLU A 81 -31.12 8.01 -7.70
CA GLU A 81 -32.49 8.14 -8.19
C GLU A 81 -33.02 6.84 -8.77
N ARG A 82 -32.22 6.20 -9.63
CA ARG A 82 -32.54 4.89 -10.20
C ARG A 82 -32.73 3.84 -9.10
N ALA A 83 -31.82 3.78 -8.13
CA ALA A 83 -31.94 2.84 -7.02
C ALA A 83 -33.14 3.10 -6.11
N ARG A 84 -33.53 4.36 -5.89
CA ARG A 84 -34.73 4.71 -5.13
C ARG A 84 -35.98 4.17 -5.82
N LYS A 85 -36.13 4.45 -7.12
CA LYS A 85 -37.21 3.90 -7.96
C LYS A 85 -37.23 2.36 -7.95
N GLU A 86 -36.07 1.71 -7.96
CA GLU A 86 -35.97 0.25 -7.85
C GLU A 86 -36.37 -0.27 -6.45
N MET A 87 -36.05 0.46 -5.37
CA MET A 87 -36.41 0.07 -4.00
C MET A 87 -37.90 0.26 -3.70
N ASP A 88 -38.51 1.35 -4.19
CA ASP A 88 -39.94 1.62 -4.00
C ASP A 88 -40.82 0.52 -4.63
N LYS A 89 -40.34 -0.11 -5.72
CA LYS A 89 -40.98 -1.27 -6.36
C LYS A 89 -40.94 -2.56 -5.55
N VAL A 90 -40.02 -2.71 -4.60
CA VAL A 90 -39.77 -3.98 -3.89
C VAL A 90 -40.65 -4.15 -2.64
N GLY A 91 -41.52 -3.19 -2.33
CA GLY A 91 -42.40 -3.24 -1.17
C GLY A 91 -41.66 -3.06 0.16
N GLN A 92 -42.41 -2.84 1.26
CA GLN A 92 -41.79 -2.62 2.57
C GLN A 92 -41.18 -3.91 3.12
N VAL A 93 -39.89 -3.87 3.43
CA VAL A 93 -39.19 -4.97 4.12
C VAL A 93 -39.65 -5.01 5.58
N PRO A 94 -40.01 -6.18 6.15
CA PRO A 94 -40.46 -6.28 7.52
C PRO A 94 -39.44 -5.71 8.52
N LYS A 95 -39.94 -5.00 9.54
CA LYS A 95 -39.13 -4.35 10.58
C LYS A 95 -38.32 -5.41 11.33
N LYS A 96 -37.00 -5.40 11.15
CA LYS A 96 -36.08 -6.27 11.91
C LYS A 96 -35.97 -5.79 13.37
N ARG A 97 -35.74 -6.76 14.27
CA ARG A 97 -35.35 -6.51 15.67
C ARG A 97 -34.22 -5.47 15.75
N LEU A 98 -34.26 -4.63 16.78
CA LEU A 98 -33.25 -3.59 17.03
C LEU A 98 -31.83 -4.18 17.05
N SER A 99 -30.90 -3.48 16.41
CA SER A 99 -29.52 -3.96 16.24
C SER A 99 -28.84 -4.21 17.59
N ARG A 100 -27.89 -5.15 17.64
CA ARG A 100 -27.10 -5.44 18.86
C ARG A 100 -26.45 -4.17 19.43
N HIS A 101 -26.05 -3.23 18.57
CA HIS A 101 -25.49 -1.95 19.00
C HIS A 101 -26.49 -1.10 19.78
N LYS A 102 -27.76 -1.01 19.32
CA LYS A 102 -28.83 -0.31 20.05
C LYS A 102 -29.20 -0.98 21.39
N ARG A 103 -28.85 -2.27 21.55
CA ARG A 103 -29.05 -3.03 22.80
C ARG A 103 -27.88 -2.94 23.77
N ARG A 104 -26.72 -2.44 23.35
CA ARG A 104 -25.57 -2.27 24.23
C ARG A 104 -25.69 -0.93 24.95
N ARG A 105 -25.30 -0.90 26.24
CA ARG A 105 -25.22 0.34 27.02
C ARG A 105 -24.26 1.31 26.32
N PRO A 106 -24.62 2.60 26.19
CA PRO A 106 -23.69 3.62 25.77
C PRO A 106 -22.62 3.77 26.85
N GLY A 107 -21.43 3.23 26.60
CA GLY A 107 -20.24 3.48 27.40
C GLY A 107 -19.27 4.37 26.63
N CYS A 108 -18.28 4.91 27.33
CA CYS A 108 -17.19 5.63 26.71
C CYS A 108 -16.37 4.67 25.82
N ILE A 109 -16.36 4.92 24.51
CA ILE A 109 -15.64 4.09 23.54
C ILE A 109 -14.13 4.12 23.79
N ALA A 110 -13.61 5.27 24.25
CA ALA A 110 -12.18 5.44 24.53
C ALA A 110 -11.72 4.54 25.68
N ASP A 111 -12.49 4.43 26.75
CA ASP A 111 -12.14 3.58 27.90
C ASP A 111 -12.22 2.09 27.55
N GLU A 112 -13.20 1.70 26.72
CA GLU A 112 -13.27 0.35 26.19
C GLU A 112 -12.07 0.02 25.27
N TYR A 113 -11.53 1.00 24.52
CA TYR A 113 -10.31 0.81 23.74
C TYR A 113 -9.07 0.68 24.64
N LYS A 114 -8.92 1.55 25.66
CA LYS A 114 -7.84 1.44 26.65
C LYS A 114 -7.86 0.07 27.34
N ARG A 115 -9.04 -0.40 27.76
CA ARG A 115 -9.22 -1.73 28.35
C ARG A 115 -8.76 -2.85 27.42
N ARG A 116 -9.05 -2.77 26.12
CA ARG A 116 -8.64 -3.78 25.13
C ARG A 116 -7.16 -3.70 24.74
N GLN A 117 -6.49 -2.58 25.00
CA GLN A 117 -5.07 -2.36 24.71
C GLN A 117 -4.14 -2.85 25.82
N GLN A 118 -4.67 -3.26 26.97
CA GLN A 118 -3.87 -3.61 28.16
C GLN A 118 -2.80 -4.67 27.88
N GLU A 119 -3.16 -5.77 27.22
CA GLU A 119 -2.23 -6.86 26.93
C GLU A 119 -1.38 -6.62 25.68
N LYS A 120 -1.86 -5.77 24.76
CA LYS A 120 -1.28 -5.63 23.43
C LYS A 120 -1.34 -4.22 22.88
N ARG A 121 -0.22 -3.79 22.32
CA ARG A 121 -0.11 -2.47 21.70
C ARG A 121 -0.92 -2.42 20.41
N TRP A 122 -1.85 -1.49 20.34
CA TRP A 122 -2.51 -1.12 19.09
C TRP A 122 -1.72 0.02 18.45
N LEU A 123 -1.45 -0.10 17.15
CA LEU A 123 -0.88 1.00 16.37
C LEU A 123 -1.92 2.14 16.22
N GLU A 124 -1.46 3.34 15.89
CA GLU A 124 -2.29 4.54 15.72
C GLU A 124 -3.38 4.31 14.65
N THR A 125 -3.03 3.57 13.60
CA THR A 125 -3.93 3.26 12.48
C THR A 125 -4.79 2.00 12.71
N HIS A 126 -4.74 1.39 13.90
CA HIS A 126 -5.36 0.08 14.18
C HIS A 126 -6.87 0.04 13.87
N ILE A 127 -7.61 1.10 14.19
CA ILE A 127 -9.06 1.19 13.89
C ILE A 127 -9.33 1.23 12.38
N TRP A 128 -8.43 1.78 11.58
CA TRP A 128 -8.57 1.79 10.13
C TRP A 128 -8.29 0.41 9.54
N HIS A 129 -7.22 -0.24 10.00
CA HIS A 129 -6.81 -1.57 9.56
C HIS A 129 -7.79 -2.66 9.98
N THR A 130 -8.26 -2.67 11.24
CA THR A 130 -9.29 -3.63 11.73
C THR A 130 -10.56 -3.65 10.89
N LYS A 131 -10.93 -2.51 10.28
CA LYS A 131 -12.13 -2.39 9.43
C LYS A 131 -11.93 -2.95 8.01
N ARG A 132 -10.68 -3.13 7.56
CA ARG A 132 -10.33 -3.43 6.15
C ARG A 132 -9.50 -4.70 5.98
N MET A 133 -8.76 -5.07 7.01
CA MET A 133 -7.80 -6.16 7.02
C MET A 133 -8.10 -7.11 8.19
N LYS A 134 -7.57 -8.32 8.08
CA LYS A 134 -7.48 -9.25 9.20
C LYS A 134 -6.31 -8.83 10.07
N MET A 135 -6.56 -8.76 11.38
CA MET A 135 -5.55 -8.38 12.35
C MET A 135 -5.05 -9.63 13.06
N ALA A 136 -3.74 -9.70 13.27
CA ALA A 136 -3.08 -10.75 14.01
C ALA A 136 -2.22 -10.14 15.11
N GLU A 137 -2.10 -10.85 16.22
CA GLU A 137 -1.19 -10.48 17.30
C GLU A 137 0.19 -11.07 17.02
N ARG A 138 1.22 -10.21 16.99
CA ARG A 138 2.62 -10.56 16.75
C ARG A 138 3.52 -9.65 17.58
N TRP A 139 4.51 -10.21 18.27
CA TRP A 139 5.53 -9.45 19.01
C TRP A 139 4.94 -8.41 20.00
N GLY A 140 3.84 -8.76 20.68
CA GLY A 140 3.16 -7.89 21.64
C GLY A 140 2.37 -6.73 21.01
N CYS A 141 2.20 -6.71 19.69
CA CYS A 141 1.42 -5.70 18.99
C CYS A 141 0.39 -6.30 18.02
N MET A 142 -0.67 -5.54 17.74
CA MET A 142 -1.73 -5.93 16.80
C MET A 142 -1.46 -5.37 15.41
N ILE A 143 -1.05 -6.23 14.48
CA ILE A 143 -0.65 -5.88 13.11
C ILE A 143 -1.69 -6.39 12.11
N ALA A 144 -1.80 -5.71 10.96
CA ALA A 144 -2.61 -6.18 9.84
C ALA A 144 -1.87 -7.28 9.07
N GLU A 145 -2.47 -8.46 8.96
CA GLU A 145 -1.88 -9.62 8.28
C GLU A 145 -2.18 -9.60 6.78
N HIS A 146 -3.46 -9.51 6.41
CA HIS A 146 -3.87 -9.42 5.01
C HIS A 146 -5.21 -8.68 4.85
N PRO A 147 -5.47 -8.04 3.70
CA PRO A 147 -6.75 -7.40 3.44
C PRO A 147 -7.90 -8.42 3.42
N ASN A 148 -9.12 -7.96 3.74
CA ASN A 148 -10.32 -8.80 3.69
C ASN A 148 -10.74 -9.16 2.25
N GLU A 149 -10.29 -8.39 1.26
CA GLU A 149 -10.53 -8.66 -0.15
C GLU A 149 -9.46 -9.59 -0.70
N HIS A 150 -9.85 -10.59 -1.50
CA HIS A 150 -8.90 -11.45 -2.19
C HIS A 150 -8.25 -10.69 -3.35
N ASN A 151 -7.14 -10.01 -3.06
CA ASN A 151 -6.52 -9.04 -3.97
C ASN A 151 -5.01 -9.24 -4.16
N ILE A 152 -4.45 -10.42 -3.85
CA ILE A 152 -3.00 -10.70 -3.92
C ILE A 152 -2.41 -10.31 -5.29
N LYS A 153 -3.05 -10.73 -6.39
CA LYS A 153 -2.63 -10.38 -7.76
C LYS A 153 -2.72 -8.87 -8.03
N ALA A 154 -3.70 -8.19 -7.44
CA ALA A 154 -3.85 -6.75 -7.60
C ALA A 154 -2.77 -6.00 -6.81
N SER A 155 -2.45 -6.43 -5.60
CA SER A 155 -1.35 -5.87 -4.79
C SER A 155 0.00 -6.06 -5.48
N TYR A 156 0.26 -7.24 -6.06
CA TYR A 156 1.48 -7.47 -6.84
C TYR A 156 1.59 -6.55 -8.06
N ARG A 157 0.51 -6.42 -8.84
CA ARG A 157 0.48 -5.48 -9.97
C ARG A 157 0.65 -4.03 -9.51
N ALA A 158 0.05 -3.67 -8.38
CA ALA A 158 0.16 -2.35 -7.81
C ALA A 158 1.58 -2.03 -7.36
N SER A 159 2.31 -3.00 -6.81
CA SER A 159 3.73 -2.81 -6.45
C SER A 159 4.61 -2.51 -7.66
N LYS A 160 4.27 -3.02 -8.85
CA LYS A 160 5.07 -2.80 -10.07
C LYS A 160 4.66 -1.54 -10.83
N TYR A 161 3.36 -1.25 -10.92
CA TYR A 161 2.83 -0.24 -11.83
C TYR A 161 2.06 0.89 -11.13
N MET A 162 1.79 0.77 -9.83
CA MET A 162 1.00 1.75 -9.06
C MET A 162 1.72 2.01 -7.71
N VAL A 163 0.95 2.35 -6.67
CA VAL A 163 1.45 2.61 -5.33
C VAL A 163 0.81 1.63 -4.36
N LEU A 164 1.63 1.13 -3.44
CA LEU A 164 1.21 0.35 -2.28
C LEU A 164 1.77 1.02 -1.02
N ALA A 165 0.92 1.21 -0.02
CA ALA A 165 1.32 1.73 1.28
C ALA A 165 1.12 0.64 2.35
N THR A 166 2.12 0.46 3.20
CA THR A 166 2.12 -0.49 4.31
C THR A 166 2.44 0.23 5.61
N ASP A 167 1.73 -0.11 6.68
CA ASP A 167 2.02 0.42 8.00
C ASP A 167 3.13 -0.40 8.67
N VAL A 168 4.26 0.25 8.95
CA VAL A 168 5.44 -0.33 9.60
C VAL A 168 5.74 0.35 10.94
N SER A 169 4.76 1.03 11.54
CA SER A 169 4.93 1.77 12.80
C SER A 169 5.24 0.88 14.02
N TYR A 170 5.25 -0.45 13.86
CA TYR A 170 5.59 -1.37 14.94
C TYR A 170 7.10 -1.47 15.21
N TYR A 171 7.96 -0.99 14.31
CA TYR A 171 9.40 -0.86 14.56
C TYR A 171 9.64 0.11 15.72
N ALA A 172 10.54 -0.26 16.63
CA ALA A 172 10.99 0.60 17.71
C ALA A 172 12.17 1.45 17.23
N CYS A 173 12.21 2.72 17.62
CA CYS A 173 13.34 3.61 17.36
C CYS A 173 14.18 3.73 18.63
N LEU A 174 15.45 3.32 18.58
CA LEU A 174 16.44 3.59 19.62
C LEU A 174 17.33 4.75 19.17
N GLU A 175 17.57 5.70 20.06
CA GLU A 175 18.47 6.82 19.82
C GLU A 175 19.78 6.61 20.59
N LEU A 176 20.90 6.63 19.87
CA LEU A 176 22.24 6.64 20.45
C LEU A 176 22.87 8.01 20.21
N SER A 177 23.35 8.65 21.27
CA SER A 177 24.02 9.94 21.21
C SER A 177 25.40 9.83 21.87
N GLY A 178 26.44 10.29 21.17
CA GLY A 178 27.83 10.17 21.62
C GLY A 178 28.82 10.77 20.62
N THR A 179 30.12 10.63 20.88
CA THR A 179 31.14 11.01 19.89
C THR A 179 31.13 10.02 18.73
N LEU A 180 31.57 10.46 17.55
CA LEU A 180 31.63 9.57 16.38
C LEU A 180 32.56 8.36 16.62
N ALA A 181 33.71 8.60 17.27
CA ALA A 181 34.68 7.55 17.57
C ALA A 181 34.09 6.48 18.50
N ASP A 182 33.40 6.90 19.56
CA ASP A 182 32.77 5.99 20.52
C ASP A 182 31.66 5.15 19.86
N LEU A 183 30.81 5.79 19.06
CA LEU A 183 29.73 5.10 18.36
C LEU A 183 30.29 4.13 17.33
N ALA A 184 31.35 4.51 16.60
CA ALA A 184 32.02 3.63 15.64
C ALA A 184 32.65 2.42 16.34
N ALA A 185 33.30 2.61 17.49
CA ALA A 185 33.91 1.53 18.27
C ALA A 185 32.87 0.53 18.78
N ILE A 186 31.72 1.01 19.29
CA ILE A 186 30.61 0.15 19.72
C ILE A 186 30.07 -0.63 18.52
N LEU A 187 29.81 0.03 17.40
CA LEU A 187 29.26 -0.62 16.21
C LEU A 187 30.22 -1.64 15.61
N ALA A 188 31.52 -1.38 15.62
CA ALA A 188 32.54 -2.31 15.13
C ALA A 188 32.56 -3.63 15.92
N GLN A 189 32.25 -3.62 17.22
CA GLN A 189 32.12 -4.85 18.02
C GLN A 189 30.87 -5.65 17.66
N LEU A 190 29.83 -5.00 17.13
CA LEU A 190 28.50 -5.57 16.95
C LEU A 190 28.19 -5.97 15.50
N THR A 191 28.90 -5.42 14.53
CA THR A 191 28.68 -5.69 13.11
C THR A 191 29.82 -6.52 12.51
N ASP A 192 29.55 -7.10 11.35
CA ASP A 192 30.54 -7.83 10.58
C ASP A 192 31.74 -6.93 10.17
N PRO A 193 32.99 -7.30 10.54
CA PRO A 193 34.19 -6.55 10.17
C PRO A 193 34.60 -6.74 8.70
N THR A 194 34.07 -7.73 7.99
CA THR A 194 34.44 -8.07 6.60
C THR A 194 33.71 -7.23 5.56
N VAL A 195 32.73 -6.42 5.97
CA VAL A 195 31.92 -5.59 5.06
C VAL A 195 32.72 -4.36 4.61
N ASP A 196 32.85 -4.17 3.29
CA ASP A 196 33.59 -3.05 2.69
C ASP A 196 33.07 -1.65 3.13
N LEU A 197 31.75 -1.55 3.33
CA LEU A 197 31.04 -0.32 3.70
C LEU A 197 30.35 -0.48 5.07
N PRO A 198 31.11 -0.36 6.17
CA PRO A 198 30.53 -0.47 7.51
C PRO A 198 29.56 0.68 7.80
N CYS A 199 28.63 0.45 8.73
CA CYS A 199 27.58 1.42 9.09
C CYS A 199 28.11 2.75 9.67
N TYR A 200 29.36 2.78 10.12
CA TYR A 200 30.07 3.96 10.62
C TYR A 200 30.97 4.65 9.57
N HIS A 201 30.98 4.17 8.33
CA HIS A 201 31.74 4.79 7.24
C HIS A 201 31.20 6.20 6.92
N PRO A 202 32.06 7.17 6.52
CA PRO A 202 31.64 8.54 6.19
C PRO A 202 30.51 8.68 5.16
N HIS A 203 30.30 7.65 4.32
CA HIS A 203 29.16 7.57 3.40
C HIS A 203 27.80 7.61 4.14
N TYR A 204 27.70 6.91 5.28
CA TYR A 204 26.48 6.86 6.09
C TYR A 204 26.46 7.95 7.17
N THR A 205 27.61 8.31 7.75
CA THR A 205 27.70 9.30 8.84
C THR A 205 27.14 10.68 8.47
N LYS A 206 27.14 11.04 7.18
CA LYS A 206 26.53 12.29 6.68
C LYS A 206 25.01 12.32 6.85
N GLY A 207 24.35 11.16 6.99
CA GLY A 207 22.90 11.04 7.14
C GLY A 207 22.11 11.05 5.83
N HIS A 208 22.78 10.88 4.69
CA HIS A 208 22.13 10.84 3.37
C HIS A 208 21.55 9.46 3.02
N HIS A 209 22.14 8.41 3.59
CA HIS A 209 21.80 7.03 3.29
C HIS A 209 21.52 6.26 4.58
N GLN A 210 20.49 5.41 4.53
CA GLN A 210 20.26 4.40 5.55
C GLN A 210 21.15 3.17 5.27
N CYS A 211 21.49 2.43 6.33
CA CYS A 211 22.14 1.12 6.21
C CYS A 211 21.35 0.08 7.01
N THR A 212 21.46 -1.19 6.63
CA THR A 212 20.78 -2.29 7.34
C THR A 212 21.79 -3.41 7.64
N PRO A 213 22.75 -3.19 8.57
CA PRO A 213 23.67 -4.24 8.98
C PRO A 213 22.96 -5.32 9.80
N ILE A 214 23.58 -6.49 9.84
CA ILE A 214 23.25 -7.57 10.77
C ILE A 214 24.03 -7.33 12.06
N VAL A 215 23.33 -7.39 13.19
CA VAL A 215 23.88 -7.19 14.53
C VAL A 215 24.13 -8.55 15.18
N TYR A 216 25.29 -8.68 15.82
CA TYR A 216 25.75 -9.84 16.57
C TYR A 216 25.98 -9.46 18.04
N HIS A 217 26.20 -10.45 18.89
CA HIS A 217 26.76 -10.19 20.22
C HIS A 217 28.17 -9.58 20.13
N PRO A 218 28.65 -8.84 21.15
CA PRO A 218 29.93 -8.14 21.11
C PRO A 218 31.09 -9.10 20.80
N ASN A 219 31.85 -8.81 19.74
CA ASN A 219 33.01 -9.58 19.27
C ASN A 219 32.72 -11.08 19.03
N ALA A 220 31.46 -11.45 18.78
CA ALA A 220 31.05 -12.84 18.61
C ALA A 220 30.94 -13.28 17.14
N TYR A 221 31.19 -12.37 16.19
CA TYR A 221 31.13 -12.68 14.76
C TYR A 221 32.06 -13.87 14.40
N PRO A 222 31.61 -14.87 13.62
CA PRO A 222 30.33 -14.96 12.88
C PRO A 222 29.17 -15.64 13.64
N PHE A 223 29.35 -15.96 14.92
CA PHE A 223 28.37 -16.67 15.74
C PHE A 223 27.45 -15.72 16.53
N LYS A 224 26.37 -16.25 17.10
CA LYS A 224 25.39 -15.50 17.92
C LYS A 224 24.85 -14.25 17.21
N CYS A 225 24.25 -14.48 16.05
CA CYS A 225 23.54 -13.46 15.27
C CYS A 225 22.19 -13.11 15.92
N ILE A 226 21.90 -11.82 16.05
CA ILE A 226 20.63 -11.30 16.58
C ILE A 226 19.68 -11.02 15.42
N GLY A 227 20.12 -10.24 14.43
CA GLY A 227 19.34 -9.95 13.24
C GLY A 227 19.62 -8.58 12.61
N PRO A 228 18.89 -8.22 11.55
CA PRO A 228 19.08 -6.96 10.84
C PRO A 228 18.50 -5.78 11.62
N VAL A 229 19.24 -4.68 11.66
CA VAL A 229 18.81 -3.41 12.24
C VAL A 229 18.99 -2.31 11.21
N THR A 230 17.95 -1.52 10.96
CA THR A 230 18.06 -0.38 10.04
C THR A 230 18.59 0.83 10.81
N MET A 231 19.68 1.41 10.35
CA MET A 231 20.35 2.52 11.01
C MET A 231 20.33 3.76 10.12
N LEU A 232 20.12 4.91 10.75
CA LEU A 232 20.15 6.21 10.08
C LEU A 232 20.88 7.22 10.98
N TRP A 233 21.95 7.81 10.45
CA TRP A 233 22.63 8.90 11.12
C TRP A 233 21.83 10.19 10.97
N ARG A 234 21.67 10.93 12.07
CA ARG A 234 21.03 12.24 12.02
C ARG A 234 21.93 13.22 11.25
N PRO A 235 21.45 13.83 10.16
CA PRO A 235 22.22 14.84 9.45
C PRO A 235 22.47 16.03 10.38
N THR A 236 23.70 16.55 10.35
CA THR A 236 24.11 17.63 11.24
C THR A 236 24.07 18.95 10.47
N LEU A 237 23.25 19.89 10.97
CA LEU A 237 23.06 21.21 10.36
C LEU A 237 24.21 22.20 10.67
N SER A 238 25.01 21.92 11.70
CA SER A 238 26.12 22.77 12.16
C SER A 238 27.25 21.92 12.74
N ASN A 239 28.47 22.08 12.23
CA ASN A 239 29.67 21.32 12.66
C ASN A 239 30.17 21.65 14.08
N LYS A 240 29.43 22.47 14.85
CA LYS A 240 29.89 22.97 16.16
C LYS A 240 29.77 21.95 17.30
N SER A 241 28.93 20.93 17.15
CA SER A 241 28.75 19.89 18.18
C SER A 241 29.56 18.64 17.86
N PRO A 242 30.42 18.16 18.79
CA PRO A 242 31.15 16.90 18.61
C PRO A 242 30.25 15.65 18.76
N ALA A 243 29.06 15.83 19.35
CA ALA A 243 28.09 14.77 19.53
C ALA A 243 27.34 14.48 18.21
N ARG A 244 27.25 13.20 17.88
CA ARG A 244 26.46 12.65 16.78
C ARG A 244 25.32 11.81 17.34
N THR A 245 24.20 11.85 16.64
CA THR A 245 23.00 11.07 16.96
C THR A 245 22.78 10.03 15.87
N LEU A 246 22.49 8.81 16.29
CA LEU A 246 22.23 7.66 15.46
C LEU A 246 20.87 7.06 15.84
N TRP A 247 20.00 6.88 14.87
CA TRP A 247 18.71 6.23 15.05
C TRP A 247 18.77 4.80 14.56
N LEU A 248 18.32 3.88 15.40
CA LEU A 248 18.20 2.45 15.11
C LEU A 248 16.72 2.08 15.05
N LEU A 249 16.25 1.67 13.88
CA LEU A 249 14.94 1.08 13.70
C LEU A 249 15.08 -0.43 13.87
N VAL A 250 14.62 -0.91 15.03
CA VAL A 250 14.74 -2.29 15.48
C VAL A 250 13.37 -2.95 15.46
N HIS A 251 13.33 -4.18 14.95
CA HIS A 251 12.12 -4.98 14.96
C HIS A 251 11.70 -5.30 16.42
N PRO A 252 10.40 -5.27 16.79
CA PRO A 252 9.95 -5.44 18.18
C PRO A 252 10.34 -6.78 18.82
N ALA A 253 10.60 -7.82 18.03
CA ALA A 253 11.13 -9.09 18.55
C ALA A 253 12.56 -8.97 19.09
N LEU A 254 13.38 -8.13 18.45
CA LEU A 254 14.82 -8.00 18.71
C LEU A 254 15.12 -6.90 19.73
N ILE A 255 14.14 -6.05 20.06
CA ILE A 255 14.35 -4.83 20.84
C ILE A 255 15.01 -5.07 22.19
N ARG A 256 14.62 -6.13 22.90
CA ARG A 256 15.14 -6.44 24.23
C ARG A 256 16.61 -6.85 24.16
N GLU A 257 16.92 -7.75 23.24
CA GLU A 257 18.26 -8.30 23.03
C GLU A 257 19.22 -7.24 22.50
N VAL A 258 18.80 -6.44 21.50
CA VAL A 258 19.61 -5.33 20.97
C VAL A 258 19.91 -4.29 22.05
N THR A 259 18.93 -3.97 22.90
CA THR A 259 19.15 -3.01 24.01
C THR A 259 20.18 -3.57 24.99
N GLN A 260 20.08 -4.85 25.35
CA GLN A 260 21.04 -5.51 26.23
C GLN A 260 22.46 -5.51 25.62
N VAL A 261 22.59 -5.92 24.36
CA VAL A 261 23.88 -5.96 23.66
C VAL A 261 24.50 -4.57 23.52
N LEU A 262 23.71 -3.53 23.26
CA LEU A 262 24.19 -2.15 23.26
C LEU A 262 24.66 -1.69 24.65
N THR A 263 24.00 -2.13 25.73
CA THR A 263 24.47 -1.82 27.09
C THR A 263 25.75 -2.58 27.46
N GLU A 264 25.88 -3.83 27.03
CA GLU A 264 27.10 -4.65 27.22
C GLU A 264 28.28 -4.05 26.43
N ALA A 265 28.09 -3.72 25.16
CA ALA A 265 29.11 -3.11 24.31
C ALA A 265 29.53 -1.71 24.78
N ARG A 266 28.63 -0.99 25.47
CA ARG A 266 28.98 0.26 26.14
C ARG A 266 29.86 0.03 27.36
N ALA A 267 29.63 -1.06 28.10
CA ALA A 267 30.37 -1.39 29.31
C ALA A 267 31.76 -1.96 29.01
N SER A 268 31.94 -2.67 27.88
CA SER A 268 33.22 -3.21 27.40
C SER A 268 34.16 -2.16 26.78
N ARG A 269 33.98 -0.88 27.11
CA ARG A 269 34.90 0.18 26.67
C ARG A 269 36.31 -0.08 27.22
N PRO A 270 37.36 -0.02 26.40
CA PRO A 270 38.70 0.23 26.91
C PRO A 270 38.79 1.64 27.52
#